data_AF-A0A934ATA3-F1
#
_entry.id   AF-A0A934ATA3-F1
#
_cell.length_a   1.000
_cell.length_b   1.000
_cell.length_c   1.000
_cell.angle_alpha   90.00
_cell.angle_beta   90.00
_cell.angle_gamma   90.00
#
_symmetry.space_group_name_H-M   'P 1'
#
loop_
_entity.id
_entity.type
_entity.pdbx_description
1 polymer ?
#
loop_
_entity_poly.entity_id
_entity_poly.type
_entity_poly.pdbx_seq_one_letter_code
_entity_poly.pdbx_strand_id
1 'polypeptide(L)'
;MDGERGSTFIEVSIAMLLVAIVTSSVFSVAITARQGGGRAMRRLIADQAARQLTERLKGYVTGDDSQTAIDWGFRGPSSGTTAAGNWTINGAAAINDDGTITDSMGNVNALSVGTHTLTSGVLPAWFSAPPYNASVRYVVRRMELFSGGAMDPTGGVANTETRSIPEVDVYVDWDEP
;
A
#
# COMPACT_ATOMS: atom_id res chain seq x y z
N MET A 1 -21.87 8.67 -76.89
CA MET A 1 -21.31 9.61 -75.90
C MET A 1 -21.95 9.24 -74.59
N ASP A 2 -21.47 8.17 -73.97
CA ASP A 2 -22.14 7.54 -72.83
C ASP A 2 -21.24 7.64 -71.59
N GLY A 3 -21.82 8.19 -70.53
CA GLY A 3 -21.75 7.52 -69.22
C GLY A 3 -20.56 7.81 -68.30
N GLU A 4 -20.14 9.05 -68.08
CA GLU A 4 -19.13 9.38 -67.05
C GLU A 4 -19.69 10.15 -65.83
N ARG A 5 -20.96 9.94 -65.46
CA ARG A 5 -21.59 10.69 -64.34
C ARG A 5 -22.01 9.84 -63.12
N GLY A 6 -21.56 8.59 -63.04
CA GLY A 6 -21.96 7.66 -61.95
C GLY A 6 -20.90 7.35 -60.88
N SER A 7 -19.60 7.55 -61.13
CA SER A 7 -18.55 7.06 -60.22
C SER A 7 -18.28 7.94 -59.00
N THR A 8 -18.50 9.26 -59.11
CA THR A 8 -18.07 10.21 -58.08
C THR A 8 -18.84 10.09 -56.76
N PHE A 9 -20.15 9.79 -56.81
CA PHE A 9 -20.94 9.66 -55.59
C PHE A 9 -20.61 8.38 -54.81
N ILE A 10 -20.50 7.26 -55.53
CA ILE A 10 -20.14 5.96 -54.93
C ILE A 10 -18.71 6.00 -54.37
N GLU A 11 -17.78 6.61 -55.09
CA GLU A 11 -16.39 6.74 -54.65
C GLU A 11 -16.26 7.59 -53.38
N VAL A 12 -16.97 8.72 -53.31
CA VAL A 12 -17.02 9.56 -52.10
C VAL A 12 -17.68 8.81 -50.93
N SER A 13 -18.74 8.04 -51.21
CA SER A 13 -19.43 7.23 -50.20
C SER A 13 -18.49 6.16 -49.60
N ILE A 14 -17.75 5.46 -50.47
CA ILE A 14 -16.78 4.43 -50.06
C ILE A 14 -15.60 5.07 -49.31
N ALA A 15 -15.09 6.20 -49.78
CA ALA A 15 -14.01 6.93 -49.12
C ALA A 15 -14.41 7.37 -47.70
N MET A 16 -15.63 7.92 -47.54
CA MET A 16 -16.14 8.33 -46.24
C MET A 16 -16.33 7.14 -45.29
N LEU A 17 -16.81 6.00 -45.81
CA LEU A 17 -17.00 4.77 -45.03
C LEU A 17 -15.65 4.19 -44.58
N LEU A 18 -14.63 4.18 -45.44
CA LEU A 18 -13.29 3.73 -45.11
C LEU A 18 -12.64 4.62 -44.05
N VAL A 19 -12.76 5.95 -44.19
CA VAL A 19 -12.24 6.89 -43.18
C VAL A 19 -12.91 6.69 -41.83
N ALA A 20 -14.24 6.48 -41.80
CA ALA A 20 -14.98 6.21 -40.56
C ALA A 20 -14.52 4.91 -39.88
N ILE A 21 -14.25 3.84 -40.65
CA ILE A 21 -13.76 2.55 -40.11
C ILE A 21 -12.34 2.69 -39.55
N VAL A 22 -11.45 3.37 -40.29
CA VAL A 22 -10.05 3.57 -39.84
C VAL A 22 -10.01 4.46 -38.61
N THR A 23 -10.75 5.56 -38.56
CA THR A 23 -10.78 6.44 -37.39
C THR A 23 -11.37 5.75 -36.15
N SER A 24 -12.45 5.00 -36.32
CA SER A 24 -13.07 4.25 -35.21
C SER A 24 -12.13 3.18 -34.65
N SER A 25 -11.41 2.46 -35.52
CA SER A 25 -10.48 1.41 -35.08
C SER A 25 -9.27 1.97 -34.31
N VAL A 26 -8.68 3.06 -34.78
CA VAL A 26 -7.57 3.74 -34.08
C VAL A 26 -8.01 4.28 -32.73
N PHE A 27 -9.21 4.87 -32.66
CA PHE A 27 -9.74 5.41 -31.42
C PHE A 27 -10.04 4.32 -30.38
N SER A 28 -10.58 3.17 -30.80
CA SER A 28 -10.81 2.02 -29.92
C SER A 28 -9.51 1.48 -29.29
N VAL A 29 -8.45 1.36 -30.09
CA VAL A 29 -7.14 0.90 -29.60
C VAL A 29 -6.54 1.91 -28.62
N ALA A 30 -6.62 3.20 -28.93
CA ALA A 30 -6.11 4.26 -28.06
C ALA A 30 -6.81 4.30 -26.69
N ILE A 31 -8.13 4.14 -26.66
CA ILE A 31 -8.89 4.07 -25.40
C ILE A 31 -8.47 2.85 -24.58
N THR A 32 -8.36 1.68 -25.22
CA THR A 32 -8.01 0.42 -24.55
C THR A 32 -6.60 0.50 -23.94
N ALA A 33 -5.63 1.04 -24.69
CA ALA A 33 -4.25 1.21 -24.21
C ALA A 33 -4.17 2.18 -23.01
N ARG A 34 -4.93 3.28 -23.05
CA ARG A 34 -4.95 4.28 -21.96
C ARG A 34 -5.58 3.72 -20.69
N GLN A 35 -6.64 2.93 -20.80
CA GLN A 35 -7.30 2.31 -19.64
C GLN A 35 -6.44 1.21 -19.00
N GLY A 36 -5.74 0.40 -19.81
CA GLY A 36 -4.85 -0.66 -19.30
C GLY A 36 -3.60 -0.13 -18.59
N GLY A 37 -2.98 0.93 -19.12
CA GLY A 37 -1.75 1.51 -18.56
C GLY A 37 -1.96 2.18 -17.18
N GLY A 38 -3.11 2.82 -16.98
CA GLY A 38 -3.43 3.48 -15.72
C GLY A 38 -3.52 2.51 -14.53
N ARG A 39 -4.16 1.36 -14.71
CA ARG A 39 -4.33 0.36 -13.63
C ARG A 39 -3.00 -0.28 -13.23
N ALA A 40 -2.19 -0.70 -14.21
CA ALA A 40 -0.90 -1.32 -13.94
C ALA A 40 0.07 -0.36 -13.23
N MET A 41 0.11 0.91 -13.65
CA MET A 41 0.94 1.92 -13.01
C MET A 41 0.51 2.19 -11.56
N ARG A 42 -0.81 2.24 -11.30
CA ARG A 42 -1.34 2.41 -9.94
C ARG A 42 -0.94 1.24 -9.04
N ARG A 43 -1.06 0.00 -9.54
CA ARG A 43 -0.61 -1.19 -8.80
C ARG A 43 0.87 -1.12 -8.45
N LEU A 44 1.69 -0.74 -9.42
CA LEU A 44 3.13 -0.57 -9.19
C LEU A 44 3.43 0.47 -8.10
N ILE A 45 2.77 1.64 -8.13
CA ILE A 45 2.97 2.69 -7.13
C ILE A 45 2.55 2.21 -5.73
N ALA A 46 1.40 1.55 -5.61
CA ALA A 46 0.92 1.08 -4.32
C ALA A 46 1.80 -0.05 -3.75
N ASP A 47 2.29 -0.95 -4.61
CA ASP A 47 3.23 -2.00 -4.21
C ASP A 47 4.57 -1.40 -3.76
N GLN A 48 5.07 -0.37 -4.44
CA GLN A 48 6.28 0.34 -4.02
C GLN A 48 6.08 1.01 -2.64
N ALA A 49 4.94 1.65 -2.42
CA ALA A 49 4.61 2.27 -1.15
C ALA A 49 4.53 1.25 0.00
N ALA A 50 3.87 0.11 -0.23
CA ALA A 50 3.77 -0.97 0.76
C ALA A 50 5.14 -1.56 1.13
N ARG A 51 6.05 -1.70 0.16
CA ARG A 51 7.43 -2.16 0.42
C ARG A 51 8.22 -1.17 1.26
N GLN A 52 8.18 0.11 0.92
CA GLN A 52 8.84 1.15 1.71
C GLN A 52 8.31 1.19 3.15
N LEU A 53 6.98 1.08 3.31
CA LEU A 53 6.35 0.99 4.63
C LEU A 53 6.85 -0.23 5.41
N THR A 54 6.91 -1.40 4.75
CA THR A 54 7.38 -2.65 5.36
C THR A 54 8.82 -2.53 5.86
N GLU A 55 9.73 -2.02 5.03
CA GLU A 55 11.14 -1.83 5.40
C GLU A 55 11.28 -0.91 6.61
N ARG A 56 10.50 0.17 6.65
CA ARG A 56 10.48 1.11 7.76
C ARG A 56 9.97 0.48 9.04
N LEU A 57 8.81 -0.18 9.00
CA LEU A 57 8.23 -0.86 10.16
C LEU A 57 9.17 -1.94 10.70
N LYS A 58 9.81 -2.72 9.82
CA LYS A 58 10.83 -3.71 10.20
C LYS A 58 12.04 -3.08 10.89
N GLY A 59 12.48 -1.89 10.47
CA GLY A 59 13.56 -1.17 11.16
C GLY A 59 13.24 -0.83 12.62
N TYR A 60 11.97 -0.61 12.95
CA TYR A 60 11.54 -0.35 14.33
C TYR A 60 11.39 -1.62 15.18
N VAL A 61 11.02 -2.74 14.56
CA VAL A 61 10.90 -4.06 15.22
C VAL A 61 12.21 -4.50 15.87
N THR A 62 13.37 -4.11 15.31
CA THR A 62 14.70 -4.51 15.77
C THR A 62 15.36 -3.53 16.74
N GLY A 63 14.71 -2.42 17.07
CA GLY A 63 15.36 -1.27 17.72
C GLY A 63 15.35 -1.25 19.26
N ASP A 64 14.53 -2.08 19.93
CA ASP A 64 14.35 -2.00 21.39
C ASP A 64 14.46 -3.37 22.07
N ASP A 65 15.69 -3.76 22.39
CA ASP A 65 16.01 -4.96 23.17
C ASP A 65 15.83 -4.75 24.69
N SER A 66 15.44 -3.54 25.12
CA SER A 66 15.34 -3.19 26.55
C SER A 66 13.95 -3.44 27.15
N GLN A 67 12.94 -3.69 26.32
CA GLN A 67 11.60 -4.03 26.78
C GLN A 67 11.51 -5.51 27.15
N THR A 68 11.65 -5.77 28.45
CA THR A 68 11.14 -7.00 29.05
C THR A 68 9.63 -7.07 28.76
N ALA A 69 9.14 -8.25 28.38
CA ALA A 69 7.79 -8.51 27.86
C ALA A 69 6.62 -8.21 28.83
N ILE A 70 6.88 -7.49 29.92
CA ILE A 70 5.98 -7.29 31.05
C ILE A 70 5.26 -5.93 30.99
N ASP A 71 5.76 -4.95 30.22
CA ASP A 71 5.20 -3.59 30.22
C ASP A 71 4.70 -3.13 28.82
N TRP A 72 3.45 -3.49 28.52
CA TRP A 72 2.49 -2.74 27.68
C TRP A 72 2.89 -2.25 26.28
N GLY A 73 3.49 -3.14 25.47
CA GLY A 73 3.26 -3.17 24.03
C GLY A 73 4.39 -2.64 23.16
N PHE A 74 4.59 -3.30 22.02
CA PHE A 74 5.61 -2.94 21.04
C PHE A 74 5.48 -1.47 20.64
N ARG A 75 6.57 -0.72 20.84
CA ARG A 75 6.63 0.71 20.53
C ARG A 75 7.20 0.90 19.14
N GLY A 76 6.54 1.74 18.36
CA GLY A 76 6.98 2.17 17.04
C GLY A 76 6.93 3.70 16.96
N PRO A 77 7.11 4.28 15.77
CA PRO A 77 6.90 5.70 15.57
C PRO A 77 5.53 6.17 16.05
N SER A 78 5.49 7.36 16.64
CA SER A 78 4.30 8.07 17.12
C SER A 78 4.54 9.59 16.99
N SER A 79 3.50 10.39 16.72
CA SER A 79 3.65 11.85 16.59
C SER A 79 3.66 12.62 17.93
N GLY A 80 3.41 11.94 19.04
CA GLY A 80 3.41 12.53 20.37
C GLY A 80 3.44 11.42 21.41
N THR A 81 4.14 11.67 22.51
CA THR A 81 4.59 10.73 23.56
C THR A 81 3.53 9.87 24.25
N THR A 82 2.27 9.89 23.81
CA THR A 82 1.25 8.94 24.24
C THR A 82 0.32 8.68 23.07
N ALA A 83 0.66 7.65 22.28
CA ALA A 83 -0.26 6.99 21.37
C ALA A 83 -1.03 7.99 20.47
N ALA A 84 -0.36 8.62 19.50
CA ALA A 84 -1.04 9.54 18.60
C ALA A 84 -1.38 8.80 17.30
N GLY A 85 -2.65 8.82 16.88
CA GLY A 85 -3.11 8.14 15.66
C GLY A 85 -2.61 8.70 14.35
N ASN A 86 -1.70 9.65 14.47
CA ASN A 86 -0.84 10.10 13.43
C ASN A 86 0.58 9.73 13.84
N TRP A 87 1.34 9.09 12.96
CA TRP A 87 2.74 8.79 13.20
C TRP A 87 3.54 9.18 11.99
N THR A 88 4.77 9.63 12.22
CA THR A 88 5.67 10.05 11.14
C THR A 88 6.77 9.02 10.99
N ILE A 89 7.19 8.77 9.75
CA ILE A 89 8.41 8.02 9.49
C ILE A 89 9.44 9.02 8.97
N ASN A 90 10.23 9.58 9.88
CA ASN A 90 11.28 10.54 9.53
C ASN A 90 12.16 10.02 8.38
N GLY A 91 12.37 10.85 7.36
CA GLY A 91 13.27 10.58 6.24
C GLY A 91 12.66 9.88 5.02
N ALA A 92 11.34 9.74 4.90
CA ALA A 92 10.73 9.49 3.58
C ALA A 92 10.37 10.83 2.98
N ALA A 93 10.65 11.02 1.70
CA ALA A 93 9.63 11.61 0.85
C ALA A 93 8.43 10.66 0.97
N ALA A 94 7.57 10.88 1.95
CA ALA A 94 6.26 10.27 1.91
C ALA A 94 5.69 10.66 0.55
N ILE A 95 4.91 9.78 -0.08
CA ILE A 95 4.34 10.15 -1.38
C ILE A 95 3.43 11.40 -1.23
N ASN A 96 3.11 11.78 0.01
CA ASN A 96 2.53 13.05 0.42
C ASN A 96 3.56 13.91 1.20
N ASP A 97 3.63 15.21 0.91
CA ASP A 97 4.71 16.12 1.32
C ASP A 97 4.84 16.39 2.84
N ASP A 98 3.90 15.94 3.68
CA ASP A 98 3.86 16.26 5.12
C ASP A 98 4.47 15.18 6.03
N GLY A 99 4.87 14.02 5.47
CA GLY A 99 5.50 12.93 6.22
C GLY A 99 4.61 12.28 7.29
N THR A 100 3.32 12.63 7.34
CA THR A 100 2.38 12.21 8.38
C THR A 100 1.49 11.09 7.87
N ILE A 101 1.49 9.96 8.58
CA ILE A 101 0.61 8.82 8.30
C ILE A 101 -0.55 8.84 9.28
N THR A 102 -1.78 8.80 8.76
CA THR A 102 -2.99 8.67 9.59
C THR A 102 -3.43 7.21 9.64
N ASP A 103 -3.71 6.73 10.85
CA ASP A 103 -4.03 5.34 11.14
C ASP A 103 -5.46 5.18 11.66
N SER A 104 -6.20 4.20 11.15
CA SER A 104 -7.56 3.90 11.57
C SER A 104 -7.66 3.48 13.04
N MET A 105 -6.60 2.92 13.62
CA MET A 105 -6.62 2.54 15.04
C MET A 105 -6.58 3.76 15.97
N GLY A 106 -6.46 4.97 15.42
CA GLY A 106 -6.39 6.19 16.19
C GLY A 106 -5.16 6.15 17.08
N ASN A 107 -5.31 6.62 18.31
CA ASN A 107 -4.24 6.89 19.26
C ASN A 107 -3.47 5.65 19.74
N VAL A 108 -2.61 5.10 18.88
CA VAL A 108 -1.76 3.91 19.12
C VAL A 108 -0.37 4.09 18.49
N ASN A 109 0.61 3.33 18.97
CA ASN A 109 1.92 3.25 18.32
C ASN A 109 1.82 2.44 17.02
N ALA A 110 2.66 2.71 16.03
CA ALA A 110 2.68 1.98 14.77
C ALA A 110 3.03 0.48 14.88
N LEU A 111 3.56 0.02 16.02
CA LEU A 111 3.79 -1.40 16.30
C LEU A 111 2.79 -1.98 17.31
N SER A 112 1.75 -1.23 17.67
CA SER A 112 0.72 -1.77 18.57
C SER A 112 0.05 -2.99 17.94
N VAL A 113 -0.21 -4.03 18.72
CA VAL A 113 -0.83 -5.25 18.19
C VAL A 113 -2.23 -4.93 17.70
N GLY A 114 -2.52 -5.24 16.44
CA GLY A 114 -3.79 -4.87 15.83
C GLY A 114 -3.74 -4.79 14.32
N THR A 115 -4.85 -4.32 13.74
CA THR A 115 -4.98 -4.10 12.30
C THR A 115 -5.05 -2.61 12.05
N HIS A 116 -4.04 -2.10 11.35
CA HIS A 116 -3.85 -0.70 11.06
C HIS A 116 -4.17 -0.41 9.60
N THR A 117 -5.20 0.39 9.34
CA THR A 117 -5.54 0.83 7.98
C THR A 117 -5.07 2.26 7.80
N LEU A 118 -4.21 2.48 6.81
CA LEU A 118 -3.60 3.77 6.57
C LEU A 118 -4.48 4.59 5.63
N THR A 119 -5.07 5.64 6.19
CA THR A 119 -6.03 6.50 5.48
C THR A 119 -5.34 7.64 4.74
N SER A 120 -4.10 7.98 5.11
CA SER A 120 -3.29 8.98 4.42
C SER A 120 -1.78 8.76 4.67
N GLY A 121 -0.93 9.48 3.92
CA GLY A 121 0.52 9.52 4.14
C GLY A 121 1.34 8.46 3.38
N VAL A 122 0.74 7.32 3.03
CA VAL A 122 1.45 6.23 2.30
C VAL A 122 1.17 6.23 0.81
N LEU A 123 -0.09 6.44 0.41
CA LEU A 123 -0.48 6.55 -0.99
C LEU A 123 -0.77 8.01 -1.35
N PRO A 124 -0.55 8.42 -2.61
CA PRO A 124 -0.98 9.73 -3.09
C PRO A 124 -2.49 9.94 -2.88
N ALA A 125 -2.89 11.17 -2.57
CA ALA A 125 -4.30 11.52 -2.34
C ALA A 125 -5.26 11.08 -3.45
N TRP A 126 -4.81 10.99 -4.71
CA TRP A 126 -5.63 10.57 -5.85
C TRP A 126 -5.96 9.06 -5.89
N PHE A 127 -5.46 8.26 -4.94
CA PHE A 127 -5.90 6.87 -4.69
C PHE A 127 -7.19 6.78 -3.87
N SER A 128 -7.68 7.90 -3.33
CA SER A 128 -8.94 7.94 -2.55
C SER A 128 -10.19 8.18 -3.40
N ALA A 129 -10.03 8.38 -4.72
CA ALA A 129 -11.12 8.74 -5.63
C ALA A 129 -11.39 7.63 -6.67
N PRO A 130 -12.67 7.33 -6.99
CA PRO A 130 -13.06 6.36 -8.00
C PRO A 130 -12.39 6.61 -9.36
N PRO A 131 -12.18 5.59 -10.22
CA PRO A 131 -12.73 4.23 -10.15
C PRO A 131 -11.77 3.17 -9.58
N TYR A 132 -10.56 3.55 -9.17
CA TYR A 132 -9.56 2.60 -8.65
C TYR A 132 -9.03 3.12 -7.33
N ASN A 133 -9.73 2.75 -6.26
CA ASN A 133 -9.37 3.08 -4.90
C ASN A 133 -8.37 2.05 -4.38
N ALA A 134 -7.39 2.48 -3.58
CA ALA A 134 -6.55 1.56 -2.84
C ALA A 134 -6.25 2.11 -1.45
N SER A 135 -6.12 1.19 -0.49
CA SER A 135 -5.66 1.49 0.86
C SER A 135 -4.54 0.54 1.25
N VAL A 136 -3.56 1.04 1.99
CA VAL A 136 -2.53 0.19 2.58
C VAL A 136 -2.96 -0.15 4.00
N ARG A 137 -2.92 -1.44 4.32
CA ARG A 137 -3.24 -1.95 5.66
C ARG A 137 -2.09 -2.81 6.13
N TYR A 138 -1.78 -2.77 7.41
CA TYR A 138 -0.83 -3.71 7.99
C TYR A 138 -1.37 -4.31 9.28
N VAL A 139 -0.88 -5.48 9.62
CA VAL A 139 -1.27 -6.23 10.81
C VAL A 139 -0.03 -6.47 11.64
N VAL A 140 -0.11 -6.12 12.91
CA VAL A 140 0.95 -6.40 13.87
C VAL A 140 0.49 -7.52 14.80
N ARG A 141 1.29 -8.57 14.89
CA ARG A 141 1.04 -9.73 15.76
C ARG A 141 2.15 -9.90 16.77
N ARG A 142 1.84 -10.57 17.88
CA ARG A 142 2.84 -10.97 18.87
C ARG A 142 3.33 -12.36 18.51
N MET A 143 4.65 -12.49 18.30
CA MET A 143 5.32 -13.79 18.29
C MET A 143 6.03 -13.99 19.62
N GLU A 144 5.79 -15.13 20.25
CA GLU A 144 6.49 -15.55 21.47
C GLU A 144 7.73 -16.38 21.08
N LEU A 145 8.91 -15.87 21.42
CA LEU A 145 10.14 -16.65 21.36
C LEU A 145 10.31 -17.35 22.71
N PHE A 146 10.37 -18.68 22.64
CA PHE A 146 10.82 -19.47 23.77
C PHE A 146 12.35 -19.35 23.88
N SER A 147 12.82 -18.57 24.85
CA SER A 147 14.21 -18.67 25.29
C SER A 147 14.31 -19.92 26.16
N GLY A 148 15.02 -20.95 25.68
CA GLY A 148 15.26 -22.15 26.47
C GLY A 148 15.95 -21.78 27.77
N GLY A 149 15.27 -21.98 28.90
CA GLY A 149 15.81 -21.66 30.21
C GLY A 149 17.11 -22.44 30.44
N ALA A 150 18.21 -21.73 30.68
CA ALA A 150 19.40 -22.37 31.23
C ALA A 150 19.01 -22.95 32.59
N MET A 151 19.24 -24.25 32.78
CA MET A 151 19.03 -24.89 34.07
C MET A 151 19.98 -24.23 35.08
N ASP A 152 19.43 -23.63 36.13
CA ASP A 152 20.22 -23.12 37.25
C ASP A 152 21.03 -24.30 37.82
N PRO A 153 22.33 -24.15 38.14
CA PRO A 153 23.12 -25.18 38.82
C PRO A 153 22.48 -25.74 40.11
N THR A 154 21.48 -25.07 40.66
CA THR A 154 20.71 -25.47 41.85
C THR A 154 19.47 -26.32 41.54
N GLY A 155 19.20 -26.63 40.26
CA GLY A 155 18.03 -27.43 39.84
C GLY A 155 16.71 -26.66 39.79
N GLY A 156 16.75 -25.35 39.98
CA GLY A 156 15.62 -24.46 39.69
C GLY A 156 15.50 -24.22 38.18
N VAL A 157 14.27 -24.20 37.67
CA VAL A 157 14.03 -23.66 36.33
C VAL A 157 14.19 -22.16 36.45
N ALA A 158 15.30 -21.60 35.96
CA ALA A 158 15.43 -20.15 35.84
C ALA A 158 14.24 -19.64 35.02
N ASN A 159 13.57 -18.59 35.50
CA ASN A 159 12.37 -18.02 34.89
C ASN A 159 12.50 -18.07 33.37
N THR A 160 11.61 -18.83 32.71
CA THR A 160 11.58 -18.89 31.25
C THR A 160 11.20 -17.49 30.76
N GLU A 161 12.21 -16.69 30.43
CA GLU A 161 11.99 -15.36 29.89
C GLU A 161 11.38 -15.53 28.50
N THR A 162 10.05 -15.43 28.45
CA THR A 162 9.32 -15.39 27.20
C THR A 162 9.60 -14.04 26.58
N ARG A 163 10.44 -14.01 25.55
CA ARG A 163 10.72 -12.79 24.79
C ARG A 163 9.70 -12.69 23.68
N SER A 164 8.90 -11.64 23.67
CA SER A 164 7.97 -11.40 22.58
C SER A 164 8.57 -10.46 21.55
N ILE A 165 8.38 -10.72 20.26
CA ILE A 165 8.72 -9.80 19.16
C ILE A 165 7.48 -9.45 18.33
N PRO A 166 7.41 -8.23 17.76
CA PRO A 166 6.35 -7.86 16.84
C PRO A 166 6.59 -8.50 15.47
N GLU A 167 5.58 -9.17 14.93
CA GLU A 167 5.51 -9.57 13.53
C GLU A 167 4.65 -8.55 12.78
N VAL A 168 5.12 -8.08 11.62
CA VAL A 168 4.42 -7.06 10.82
C VAL A 168 4.19 -7.59 9.41
N ASP A 169 2.91 -7.69 9.03
CA ASP A 169 2.46 -8.05 7.68
C ASP A 169 1.79 -6.85 7.02
N VAL A 170 2.20 -6.49 5.80
CA VAL A 170 1.64 -5.34 5.05
C VAL A 170 0.87 -5.83 3.83
N TYR A 171 -0.28 -5.22 3.59
CA TYR A 171 -1.24 -5.53 2.54
C TYR A 171 -1.64 -4.26 1.78
N VAL A 172 -1.93 -4.42 0.50
CA VAL A 172 -2.58 -3.40 -0.32
C VAL A 172 -3.97 -3.92 -0.65
N ASP A 173 -4.98 -3.28 -0.09
CA ASP A 173 -6.38 -3.59 -0.35
C ASP A 173 -6.85 -2.70 -1.52
N TRP A 174 -7.38 -3.34 -2.56
CA TRP A 174 -7.91 -2.68 -3.75
C TRP A 174 -9.43 -2.68 -3.69
N ASP A 175 -10.02 -1.51 -3.81
CA ASP A 175 -11.45 -1.33 -3.97
C ASP A 175 -11.69 -1.05 -5.46
N GLU A 176 -11.88 -2.14 -6.20
CA GLU A 176 -12.24 -2.17 -7.62
C GLU A 176 -13.76 -2.37 -7.74
N PRO A 177 -14.47 -1.62 -8.59
CA PRO A 177 -15.88 -1.88 -8.92
C PRO A 177 -16.08 -3.15 -9.75
#